data_AF-A0A925K229-F1
#
_entry.id   AF-A0A925K229-F1
#
_cell.length_a   1.000
_cell.length_b   1.000
_cell.length_c   1.000
_cell.angle_alpha   90.00
_cell.angle_beta   90.00
_cell.angle_gamma   90.00
#
_symmetry.space_group_name_H-M   'P 1'
#
loop_
_entity.id
_entity.type
_entity.pdbx_description
1 polymer ?
#
loop_
_entity_poly.entity_id
_entity_poly.type
_entity_poly.pdbx_seq_one_letter_code
_entity_poly.pdbx_strand_id
1 'polypeptide(L)'
;MKKIFIVCALLFLLQCVQAQNVGIGVPAPTEKLEVAGIVKANNIAVTDGNQYDLVKKGPGNTIIYSKGHKAVGLNYIIAIQGQFPGSGGGAPNYSNIIIGEIRLFAGGYVPTGFALCNGQILTIASNSTLFAVIGAQYGGNGTSTFALPDLRGAVPVGFGTPANGAGWTQGEVN
;
A
#
# COMPACT_ATOMS: atom_id res chain seq x y z
N MET A 1 -17.55 -35.44 -58.80
CA MET A 1 -16.54 -34.38 -58.59
C MET A 1 -17.08 -33.10 -57.95
N LYS A 2 -18.26 -32.57 -58.34
CA LYS A 2 -18.86 -31.35 -57.74
C LYS A 2 -19.22 -31.43 -56.24
N LYS A 3 -19.56 -32.61 -55.72
CA LYS A 3 -19.90 -32.79 -54.29
C LYS A 3 -18.69 -32.67 -53.35
N ILE A 4 -17.48 -33.03 -53.80
CA ILE A 4 -16.26 -32.96 -52.99
C ILE A 4 -15.82 -31.50 -52.77
N PHE A 5 -16.01 -30.64 -53.77
CA PHE A 5 -15.67 -29.21 -53.70
C PHE A 5 -16.58 -28.44 -52.74
N ILE A 6 -17.87 -28.76 -52.72
CA ILE A 6 -18.82 -28.13 -51.80
C ILE A 6 -18.55 -28.54 -50.36
N VAL A 7 -18.26 -29.82 -50.09
CA VAL A 7 -17.92 -30.29 -48.73
C VAL A 7 -16.63 -29.64 -48.23
N CYS A 8 -15.61 -29.52 -49.09
CA CYS A 8 -14.34 -28.88 -48.73
C CYS A 8 -14.49 -27.36 -48.50
N ALA A 9 -15.26 -26.66 -49.33
CA ALA A 9 -15.57 -25.25 -49.14
C ALA A 9 -16.42 -25.00 -47.88
N LEU A 10 -17.40 -25.87 -47.57
CA LEU A 10 -18.19 -25.78 -46.34
C LEU A 10 -17.34 -26.04 -45.10
N LEU A 11 -16.39 -26.98 -45.16
CA LEU A 11 -15.46 -27.27 -44.07
C LEU A 11 -14.48 -26.12 -43.84
N PHE A 12 -14.02 -25.45 -44.91
CA PHE A 12 -13.14 -24.28 -44.85
C PHE A 12 -13.87 -23.02 -44.35
N LEU A 13 -15.15 -22.84 -44.71
CA LEU A 13 -16.01 -21.80 -44.14
C LEU A 13 -16.36 -22.06 -42.66
N LEU A 14 -16.54 -23.32 -42.25
CA LEU A 14 -16.79 -23.68 -40.86
C LEU A 14 -15.56 -23.39 -39.96
N GLN A 15 -14.35 -23.53 -40.52
CA GLN A 15 -13.09 -23.17 -39.85
C GLN A 15 -12.86 -21.64 -39.80
N CYS A 16 -13.40 -20.89 -40.76
CA CYS A 16 -13.31 -19.42 -40.79
C CYS A 16 -14.26 -18.73 -39.79
N VAL A 17 -15.39 -19.36 -39.42
CA VAL A 17 -16.34 -18.84 -38.41
C VAL A 17 -15.79 -18.91 -36.98
N GLN A 18 -14.73 -19.70 -36.72
CA GLN A 18 -14.00 -19.70 -35.45
C GLN A 18 -12.80 -18.75 -35.46
N ALA A 19 -12.95 -17.53 -35.99
CA ALA A 19 -12.02 -16.46 -35.67
C ALA A 19 -12.11 -16.20 -34.15
N GLN A 20 -11.26 -16.89 -33.41
CA GLN A 20 -11.16 -16.83 -31.95
C GLN A 20 -10.68 -15.44 -31.57
N ASN A 21 -11.61 -14.61 -31.09
CA ASN A 21 -11.28 -13.28 -30.62
C ASN A 21 -10.48 -13.39 -29.33
N VAL A 22 -9.17 -13.14 -29.41
CA VAL A 22 -8.19 -13.26 -28.31
C VAL A 22 -8.26 -12.08 -27.32
N GLY A 23 -9.46 -11.52 -27.11
CA GLY A 23 -9.70 -10.41 -26.18
C GLY A 23 -9.15 -9.05 -26.57
N ILE A 24 -8.66 -8.88 -27.80
CA ILE A 24 -8.29 -7.56 -28.33
C ILE A 24 -9.57 -6.87 -28.84
N GLY A 25 -10.06 -5.87 -28.10
CA GLY A 25 -11.20 -5.03 -28.51
C GLY A 25 -12.57 -5.71 -28.43
N VAL A 26 -12.70 -6.83 -27.71
CA VAL A 26 -13.96 -7.57 -27.58
C VAL A 26 -14.44 -7.57 -26.12
N PRO A 27 -15.71 -7.21 -25.84
CA PRO A 27 -16.23 -7.09 -24.47
C PRO A 27 -16.41 -8.44 -23.75
N ALA A 28 -16.43 -9.55 -24.48
CA ALA A 28 -16.55 -10.92 -23.95
C ALA A 28 -15.62 -11.88 -24.72
N PRO A 29 -14.33 -11.95 -24.40
CA PRO A 29 -13.42 -12.91 -25.04
C PRO A 29 -13.82 -14.35 -24.71
N THR A 30 -13.77 -15.21 -25.73
CA THR A 30 -14.04 -16.65 -25.58
C THR A 30 -12.76 -17.47 -25.40
N GLU A 31 -11.59 -16.85 -25.55
CA GLU A 31 -10.28 -17.50 -25.51
C GLU A 31 -9.24 -16.63 -24.77
N LYS A 32 -8.23 -17.26 -24.20
CA LYS A 32 -7.14 -16.60 -23.45
C LYS A 32 -6.12 -15.97 -24.40
N LEU A 33 -5.63 -14.78 -24.05
CA LEU A 33 -4.46 -14.16 -24.70
C LEU A 33 -3.16 -14.71 -24.11
N GLU A 34 -2.42 -15.49 -24.90
CA GLU A 34 -1.08 -15.96 -24.57
C GLU A 34 -0.05 -15.32 -25.52
N VAL A 35 0.93 -14.62 -24.97
CA VAL A 35 2.01 -13.99 -25.77
C VAL A 35 3.35 -14.59 -25.37
N ALA A 36 3.91 -15.41 -26.26
CA ALA A 36 5.25 -15.96 -26.11
C ALA A 36 6.30 -14.95 -26.63
N GLY A 37 6.57 -13.89 -25.87
CA GLY A 37 7.55 -12.86 -26.26
C GLY A 37 7.52 -11.59 -25.41
N ILE A 38 8.28 -10.58 -25.84
CA ILE A 38 8.29 -9.25 -25.20
C ILE A 38 7.08 -8.45 -25.66
N VAL A 39 6.26 -7.98 -24.72
CA VAL A 39 5.19 -7.02 -24.99
C VAL A 39 5.74 -5.61 -24.80
N LYS A 40 5.80 -4.82 -25.88
CA LYS A 40 6.09 -3.39 -25.82
C LYS A 40 4.77 -2.62 -25.79
N ALA A 41 4.48 -1.94 -24.69
CA ALA A 41 3.30 -1.11 -24.54
C ALA A 41 3.67 0.21 -23.88
N ASN A 42 3.07 1.32 -24.35
CA ASN A 42 3.28 2.65 -23.74
C ASN A 42 2.61 2.73 -22.36
N ASN A 43 1.44 2.11 -22.22
CA ASN A 43 0.70 1.97 -20.96
C ASN A 43 0.09 0.56 -20.90
N ILE A 44 0.23 -0.13 -19.77
CA ILE A 44 -0.48 -1.37 -19.47
C ILE A 44 -1.45 -1.05 -18.33
N ALA A 45 -2.76 -1.17 -18.60
CA ALA A 45 -3.80 -0.99 -17.60
C ALA A 45 -4.56 -2.31 -17.44
N VAL A 46 -4.68 -2.77 -16.19
CA VAL A 46 -5.58 -3.88 -15.83
C VAL A 46 -6.63 -3.30 -14.90
N THR A 47 -7.89 -3.39 -15.30
CA THR A 47 -9.02 -2.75 -14.62
C THR A 47 -10.23 -3.66 -14.67
N ASP A 48 -10.94 -3.79 -13.55
CA ASP A 48 -12.29 -4.37 -13.49
C ASP A 48 -13.38 -3.28 -13.42
N GLY A 49 -13.01 -2.03 -13.72
CA GLY A 49 -13.90 -0.87 -13.69
C GLY A 49 -13.86 -0.07 -12.39
N ASN A 50 -13.23 -0.58 -11.32
CA ASN A 50 -12.99 0.17 -10.07
C ASN A 50 -11.53 0.05 -9.66
N GLN A 51 -10.69 0.97 -10.15
CA GLN A 51 -9.25 0.95 -9.91
C GLN A 51 -8.87 1.25 -8.46
N TYR A 52 -8.26 0.27 -7.79
CA TYR A 52 -7.24 0.48 -6.75
C TYR A 52 -6.36 -0.78 -6.69
N ASP A 53 -5.12 -0.76 -7.21
CA ASP A 53 -4.21 -1.89 -6.96
C ASP A 53 -2.71 -1.55 -7.08
N LEU A 54 -1.94 -2.15 -6.19
CA LEU A 54 -0.48 -2.10 -6.13
C LEU A 54 0.07 -3.24 -7.01
N VAL A 55 0.72 -2.90 -8.13
CA VAL A 55 1.38 -3.90 -8.97
C VAL A 55 2.54 -4.52 -8.19
N LYS A 56 2.38 -5.77 -7.74
CA LYS A 56 3.47 -6.55 -7.13
C LYS A 56 3.93 -7.65 -8.09
N LYS A 57 5.23 -7.90 -8.15
CA LYS A 57 5.81 -9.07 -8.82
C LYS A 57 5.45 -10.32 -7.98
N GLY A 58 4.69 -11.24 -8.56
CA GLY A 58 4.46 -12.56 -7.96
C GLY A 58 5.66 -13.50 -8.13
N PRO A 59 5.67 -14.67 -7.47
CA PRO A 59 6.67 -15.71 -7.73
C PRO A 59 6.66 -16.10 -9.22
N GLY A 60 7.83 -16.08 -9.86
CA GLY A 60 7.98 -16.25 -11.31
C GLY A 60 7.81 -14.95 -12.12
N ASN A 61 7.22 -15.06 -13.32
CA ASN A 61 6.97 -13.94 -14.24
C ASN A 61 5.51 -13.47 -14.25
N THR A 62 4.83 -13.59 -13.11
CA THR A 62 3.40 -13.27 -13.00
C THR A 62 3.17 -11.88 -12.40
N ILE A 63 2.25 -11.12 -12.98
CA ILE A 63 1.66 -9.93 -12.36
C ILE A 63 0.38 -10.38 -11.65
N ILE A 64 0.32 -10.25 -10.33
CA ILE A 64 -0.85 -10.59 -9.53
C ILE A 64 -1.55 -9.29 -9.16
N TYR A 65 -2.85 -9.21 -9.45
CA TYR A 65 -3.70 -8.11 -9.02
C TYR A 65 -4.45 -8.53 -7.75
N SER A 66 -4.44 -7.67 -6.74
CA SER A 66 -5.28 -7.78 -5.55
C SER A 66 -6.30 -6.67 -5.57
N LYS A 67 -7.61 -6.97 -5.45
CA LYS A 67 -8.58 -5.89 -5.25
C LYS A 67 -8.15 -5.08 -4.04
N GLY A 68 -7.81 -3.80 -4.24
CA GLY A 68 -7.39 -2.91 -3.16
C GLY A 68 -8.37 -3.03 -2.00
N HIS A 69 -7.85 -3.27 -0.81
CA HIS A 69 -8.68 -3.35 0.39
C HIS A 69 -9.48 -2.03 0.53
N LYS A 70 -10.75 -2.12 0.94
CA LYS A 70 -11.53 -0.91 1.28
C LYS A 70 -10.80 -0.18 2.40
N ALA A 71 -10.19 0.97 2.09
CA ALA A 71 -9.51 1.81 3.06
C ALA A 71 -10.47 2.87 3.61
N VAL A 72 -10.45 3.05 4.92
CA VAL A 72 -11.14 4.15 5.60
C VAL A 72 -10.07 5.13 6.04
N GLY A 73 -10.23 6.41 5.68
CA GLY A 73 -9.34 7.47 6.14
C GLY A 73 -9.53 7.71 7.64
N LEU A 74 -8.50 7.41 8.43
CA LEU A 74 -8.44 7.71 9.85
C LEU A 74 -7.26 8.64 10.12
N ASN A 75 -7.35 9.44 11.17
CA ASN A 75 -6.24 10.23 11.63
C ASN A 75 -5.24 9.33 12.37
N TYR A 76 -3.95 9.59 12.20
CA TYR A 76 -2.93 9.05 13.08
C TYR A 76 -2.63 10.08 14.16
N ILE A 77 -2.68 9.65 15.42
CA ILE A 77 -2.27 10.45 16.57
C ILE A 77 -1.11 9.78 17.29
N ILE A 78 -0.20 10.58 17.82
CA ILE A 78 0.95 10.12 18.61
C ILE A 78 0.84 10.65 20.04
N ALA A 79 1.13 9.79 21.01
CA ALA A 79 1.20 10.16 22.42
C ALA A 79 2.41 11.05 22.68
N ILE A 80 2.16 12.31 23.06
CA ILE A 80 3.18 13.29 23.43
C ILE A 80 3.42 13.35 24.95
N GLN A 81 2.50 12.76 25.72
CA GLN A 81 2.59 12.59 27.16
C GLN A 81 2.20 11.16 27.54
N GLY A 82 2.76 10.65 28.63
CA GLY A 82 2.51 9.29 29.08
C GLY A 82 3.70 8.68 29.83
N GLN A 83 3.68 7.37 29.96
CA GLN A 83 4.76 6.60 30.55
C GLN A 83 5.91 6.43 29.54
N PHE A 84 7.15 6.52 30.02
CA PHE A 84 8.32 6.21 29.19
C PHE A 84 8.40 4.70 28.88
N PRO A 85 8.73 4.29 27.64
CA PRO A 85 8.94 2.88 27.30
C PRO A 85 10.02 2.23 28.19
N GLY A 86 9.73 1.07 28.78
CA GLY A 86 10.72 0.31 29.57
C GLY A 86 10.85 0.71 31.04
N SER A 87 10.14 1.73 31.53
CA SER A 87 10.02 1.98 32.98
C SER A 87 9.07 0.96 33.60
N GLY A 88 9.57 -0.22 33.95
CA GLY A 88 8.78 -1.26 34.62
C GLY A 88 8.19 -0.75 35.93
N GLY A 89 6.91 -0.36 35.90
CA GLY A 89 6.22 0.21 37.05
C GLY A 89 4.72 -0.01 37.00
N GLY A 90 4.28 -1.15 37.53
CA GLY A 90 2.95 -1.32 38.14
C GLY A 90 1.77 -1.68 37.23
N ALA A 91 1.51 -2.99 37.13
CA ALA A 91 0.24 -3.67 36.75
C ALA A 91 -0.38 -3.35 35.36
N PRO A 92 -1.01 -4.35 34.68
CA PRO A 92 -1.69 -4.16 33.40
C PRO A 92 -3.00 -3.37 33.56
N ASN A 93 -2.89 -2.07 33.79
CA ASN A 93 -4.00 -1.16 33.56
C ASN A 93 -3.94 -0.77 32.07
N TYR A 94 -4.91 -1.19 31.28
CA TYR A 94 -5.04 -0.86 29.84
C TYR A 94 -5.21 0.66 29.55
N SER A 95 -5.07 1.51 30.57
CA SER A 95 -5.16 2.96 30.53
C SER A 95 -3.79 3.65 30.50
N ASN A 96 -2.67 2.92 30.50
CA ASN A 96 -1.36 3.54 30.39
C ASN A 96 -1.05 3.92 28.93
N ILE A 97 -0.95 5.23 28.68
CA ILE A 97 -0.47 5.77 27.42
C ILE A 97 1.05 5.68 27.42
N ILE A 98 1.65 5.02 26.43
CA ILE A 98 3.10 5.00 26.27
C ILE A 98 3.51 6.16 25.37
N ILE A 99 4.50 6.95 25.79
CA ILE A 99 5.00 8.08 24.98
C ILE A 99 5.57 7.53 23.66
N GLY A 100 5.21 8.18 22.55
CA GLY A 100 5.61 7.78 21.20
C GLY A 100 4.70 6.72 20.56
N GLU A 101 3.69 6.22 21.27
CA GLU A 101 2.71 5.30 20.70
C GLU A 101 1.84 6.01 19.64
N ILE A 102 1.70 5.38 18.48
CA ILE A 102 0.83 5.84 17.39
C ILE A 102 -0.48 5.05 17.40
N ARG A 103 -1.61 5.75 17.38
CA ARG A 103 -2.95 5.17 17.35
C ARG A 103 -3.74 5.67 16.14
N LEU A 104 -4.60 4.79 15.64
CA LEU A 104 -5.66 5.17 14.70
C LEU A 104 -6.76 5.90 15.46
N PHE A 105 -7.21 7.03 14.91
CA PHE A 105 -8.18 7.91 15.53
C PHE A 105 -9.25 8.35 14.54
N ALA A 106 -10.50 8.04 14.85
CA ALA A 106 -11.66 8.37 14.02
C ALA A 106 -12.28 9.75 14.33
N GLY A 107 -11.83 10.42 15.40
CA GLY A 107 -12.38 11.71 15.81
C GLY A 107 -11.77 12.89 15.03
N GLY A 108 -12.50 14.01 15.02
CA GLY A 108 -12.04 15.28 14.44
C GLY A 108 -11.21 16.15 15.38
N TYR A 109 -11.19 15.85 16.68
CA TYR A 109 -10.49 16.63 17.70
C TYR A 109 -9.49 15.77 18.45
N VAL A 110 -8.24 16.20 18.49
CA VAL A 110 -7.15 15.46 19.14
C VAL A 110 -7.32 15.51 20.67
N PRO A 111 -7.35 14.37 21.36
CA PRO A 111 -7.41 14.34 22.82
C PRO A 111 -6.15 14.95 23.46
N THR A 112 -6.29 15.50 24.67
CA THR A 112 -5.16 15.98 25.47
C THR A 112 -4.12 14.87 25.67
N GLY A 113 -2.84 15.19 25.54
CA GLY A 113 -1.74 14.23 25.63
C GLY A 113 -1.40 13.54 24.30
N PHE A 114 -2.13 13.86 23.22
CA PHE A 114 -1.84 13.41 21.87
C PHE A 114 -1.60 14.59 20.92
N ALA A 115 -0.94 14.29 19.80
CA ALA A 115 -0.76 15.19 18.67
C ALA A 115 -1.04 14.46 17.36
N LEU A 116 -1.44 15.17 16.30
CA LEU A 116 -1.57 14.57 14.96
C LEU A 116 -0.19 14.23 14.38
N CYS A 117 -0.10 13.08 13.72
CA CYS A 117 1.05 12.71 12.90
C CYS A 117 0.98 13.40 11.53
N ASN A 118 1.20 14.72 11.53
CA ASN A 118 1.13 15.60 10.35
C ASN A 118 2.44 16.33 10.04
N GLY A 119 3.58 15.85 10.57
CA GLY A 119 4.89 16.49 10.33
C GLY A 119 5.16 17.76 11.15
N GLN A 120 4.37 18.06 12.19
CA GLN A 120 4.57 19.27 12.99
C GLN A 120 5.93 19.31 13.70
N ILE A 121 6.53 20.50 13.77
CA ILE A 121 7.78 20.75 14.48
C ILE A 121 7.50 21.10 15.93
N LEU A 122 8.14 20.37 16.86
CA LEU A 122 8.06 20.59 18.30
C LEU A 122 9.43 21.00 18.86
N THR A 123 9.41 21.79 19.93
CA THR A 123 10.61 22.13 20.69
C THR A 123 11.00 20.99 21.62
N ILE A 124 12.28 20.64 21.65
CA ILE A 124 12.83 19.61 22.54
C ILE A 124 12.64 20.00 24.01
N ALA A 125 12.80 21.29 24.34
CA ALA A 125 12.68 21.78 25.72
C ALA A 125 11.33 21.44 26.38
N SER A 126 10.23 21.50 25.62
CA SER A 126 8.89 21.20 26.12
C SER A 126 8.46 19.74 25.95
N ASN A 127 9.22 18.94 25.18
CA ASN A 127 8.87 17.57 24.83
C ASN A 127 10.09 16.62 24.91
N SER A 128 10.93 16.81 25.92
CA SER A 128 12.21 16.11 26.07
C SER A 128 12.04 14.59 26.14
N THR A 129 11.00 14.11 26.82
CA THR A 129 10.70 12.69 26.94
C THR A 129 10.29 12.07 25.60
N LEU A 130 9.50 12.77 24.79
CA LEU A 130 9.12 12.30 23.45
C LEU A 130 10.34 12.29 22.52
N PHE A 131 11.16 13.34 22.57
CA PHE A 131 12.40 13.39 21.81
C PHE A 131 13.34 12.22 22.15
N ALA A 132 13.43 11.83 23.42
CA ALA A 132 14.23 10.67 23.82
C ALA A 132 13.72 9.34 23.21
N VAL A 133 12.44 9.26 22.84
CA VAL A 133 11.84 8.06 22.23
C VAL A 133 12.00 8.05 20.71
N ILE A 134 11.68 9.15 20.02
CA ILE A 134 11.60 9.17 18.55
C ILE A 134 12.77 9.91 17.87
N GLY A 135 13.55 10.69 18.62
CA GLY A 135 14.65 11.51 18.10
C GLY A 135 14.21 12.55 17.07
N ALA A 136 15.13 12.91 16.18
CA ALA A 136 14.90 13.84 15.05
C ALA A 136 14.75 13.11 13.70
N GLN A 137 14.36 11.83 13.72
CA GLN A 137 14.32 10.98 12.52
C GLN A 137 13.29 11.46 11.48
N TYR A 138 12.27 12.20 11.91
CA TYR A 138 11.22 12.74 11.05
C TYR A 138 11.46 14.19 10.63
N GLY A 139 12.58 14.79 11.04
CA GLY A 139 12.94 16.19 10.75
C GLY A 139 13.20 17.04 12.00
N GLY A 140 13.34 18.35 11.79
CA GLY A 140 13.85 19.29 12.79
C GLY A 140 15.38 19.40 12.75
N ASN A 141 15.96 20.15 13.70
CA ASN A 141 17.42 20.35 13.74
C ASN A 141 18.15 19.43 14.73
N GLY A 142 17.43 18.57 15.46
CA GLY A 142 17.97 17.61 16.41
C GLY A 142 18.66 18.20 17.65
N THR A 143 18.67 19.53 17.79
CA THR A 143 19.37 20.25 18.87
C THR A 143 18.41 21.09 19.71
N SER A 144 17.48 21.81 19.06
CA SER A 144 16.40 22.54 19.73
C SER A 144 15.01 22.10 19.29
N THR A 145 14.87 21.47 18.12
CA THR A 145 13.60 21.04 17.54
C THR A 145 13.68 19.65 16.92
N PHE A 146 12.53 18.99 16.87
CA PHE A 146 12.31 17.72 16.17
C PHE A 146 10.92 17.71 15.53
N ALA A 147 10.69 16.86 14.54
CA ALA A 147 9.39 16.71 13.91
C ALA A 147 8.66 15.45 14.39
N LEU A 148 7.33 15.48 14.35
CA LEU A 148 6.50 14.28 14.40
C LEU A 148 6.46 13.59 13.03
N PRO A 149 6.12 12.29 12.97
CA PRO A 149 5.86 11.63 11.70
C PRO A 149 4.79 12.36 10.88
N ASP A 150 4.94 12.37 9.56
CA ASP A 150 3.88 12.80 8.63
C ASP A 150 3.23 11.55 8.02
N LEU A 151 2.02 11.22 8.49
CA LEU A 151 1.26 10.06 8.04
C LEU A 151 0.03 10.46 7.22
N ARG A 152 -0.03 11.71 6.75
CA ARG A 152 -1.14 12.17 5.90
C ARG A 152 -1.07 11.49 4.54
N GLY A 153 -2.09 10.71 4.20
CA GLY A 153 -2.15 9.96 2.95
C GLY A 153 -1.19 8.75 2.90
N ALA A 154 -0.52 8.42 4.00
CA ALA A 154 0.39 7.29 4.10
C ALA A 154 -0.19 6.20 5.02
N VAL A 155 0.14 4.95 4.72
CA VAL A 155 -0.13 3.82 5.60
C VAL A 155 1.20 3.39 6.23
N PRO A 156 1.33 3.38 7.56
CA PRO A 156 2.55 2.96 8.22
C PRO A 156 2.80 1.47 7.92
N VAL A 157 4.05 1.16 7.60
CA VAL A 157 4.54 -0.20 7.36
C VAL A 157 5.50 -0.61 8.45
N GLY A 158 5.62 -1.92 8.72
CA GLY A 158 6.56 -2.43 9.71
C GLY A 158 8.00 -2.12 9.31
N PHE A 159 8.79 -1.63 10.27
CA PHE A 159 10.23 -1.42 10.11
C PHE A 159 10.98 -2.76 9.95
N GLY A 160 12.08 -2.74 9.20
CA GLY A 160 12.99 -3.87 9.04
C GLY A 160 12.77 -4.66 7.75
N THR A 161 13.67 -5.62 7.50
CA THR A 161 13.65 -6.46 6.31
C THR A 161 12.57 -7.54 6.45
N PRO A 162 11.52 -7.56 5.60
CA PRO A 162 10.60 -8.68 5.58
C PRO A 162 11.35 -9.95 5.14
N ALA A 163 10.86 -11.12 5.53
CA ALA A 163 11.50 -12.40 5.17
C ALA A 163 11.79 -12.56 3.65
N ASN A 164 11.05 -11.85 2.79
CA ASN A 164 11.12 -11.96 1.33
C ASN A 164 11.17 -10.59 0.60
N GLY A 165 11.97 -9.61 1.03
CA GLY A 165 12.05 -8.32 0.31
C GLY A 165 13.05 -7.28 0.84
N ALA A 166 13.03 -6.09 0.25
CA ALA A 166 13.77 -4.93 0.74
C ALA A 166 13.11 -4.39 2.02
N GLY A 167 13.93 -4.07 3.03
CA GLY A 167 13.46 -3.57 4.32
C GLY A 167 13.16 -2.08 4.30
N TRP A 168 12.43 -1.63 5.33
CA TRP A 168 12.12 -0.22 5.55
C TRP A 168 12.96 0.34 6.68
N THR A 169 13.58 1.50 6.46
CA THR A 169 14.25 2.26 7.52
C THR A 169 13.22 3.05 8.33
N GLN A 170 13.47 3.29 9.61
CA GLN A 170 12.54 4.06 10.45
C GLN A 170 12.54 5.51 9.96
N GLY A 171 11.36 6.04 9.65
CA GLY A 171 11.20 7.39 9.09
C GLY A 171 11.39 7.51 7.58
N GLU A 172 11.60 6.39 6.86
CA GLU A 172 11.69 6.39 5.41
C GLU A 172 10.33 6.68 4.75
N VAL A 173 10.31 7.63 3.82
CA VAL A 173 9.17 7.95 2.96
C VAL A 173 9.51 7.54 1.52
N ASN A 174 8.54 6.93 0.83
CA ASN A 174 8.66 6.55 -0.58
C ASN A 174 8.70 7.75 -1.52
#